data_AF-A0A2H6F301-F1
#
_entry.id   AF-A0A2H6F301-F1
#
_cell.length_a   1.000
_cell.length_b   1.000
_cell.length_c   1.000
_cell.angle_alpha   90.00
_cell.angle_beta   90.00
_cell.angle_gamma   90.00
#
_symmetry.space_group_name_H-M   'P 1'
#
loop_
_entity.id
_entity.type
_entity.pdbx_description
1 polymer ?
#
loop_
_entity_poly.entity_id
_entity_poly.type
_entity_poly.pdbx_seq_one_letter_code
_entity_poly.pdbx_strand_id
1 'polypeptide(L)' 'MPKKSLKETNPYLKDPKLRKELTYQSVSSSTAIEGVLTKYRKLSKSAEKKLTLLVRESEESYG' A
#
# COMPACT_ATOMS: atom_id res chain seq x y z
N MET A 1 -27.08 -10.66 -2.50
CA MET A 1 -26.27 -9.54 -3.05
C MET A 1 -24.94 -10.10 -3.54
N PRO A 2 -24.50 -9.80 -4.77
CA PRO A 2 -23.16 -10.17 -5.20
C PRO A 2 -22.14 -9.43 -4.33
N LYS A 3 -21.15 -10.15 -3.82
CA LYS A 3 -20.04 -9.54 -3.07
C LYS A 3 -19.23 -8.68 -4.04
N LYS A 4 -19.04 -7.41 -3.69
CA LYS A 4 -18.15 -6.51 -4.44
C LYS A 4 -16.73 -7.04 -4.38
N SER A 5 -15.99 -6.93 -5.47
CA SER A 5 -14.60 -7.37 -5.53
C SER A 5 -13.72 -6.46 -4.67
N LEU A 6 -12.62 -7.01 -4.16
CA LEU A 6 -11.64 -6.23 -3.41
C LEU A 6 -11.06 -5.07 -4.22
N LYS A 7 -11.01 -5.20 -5.55
CA LYS A 7 -10.55 -4.12 -6.43
C LYS A 7 -11.51 -2.93 -6.45
N GLU A 8 -12.80 -3.18 -6.21
CA GLU A 8 -13.82 -2.13 -6.16
C GLU A 8 -13.89 -1.48 -4.78
N THR A 9 -13.70 -2.26 -3.71
CA THR A 9 -13.88 -1.77 -2.34
C THR A 9 -12.59 -1.26 -1.70
N ASN A 10 -11.42 -1.78 -2.06
CA ASN A 10 -10.16 -1.38 -1.45
C ASN A 10 -9.51 -0.22 -2.25
N PRO A 11 -9.42 1.00 -1.67
CA PRO A 11 -8.85 2.16 -2.35
C PRO A 11 -7.38 1.96 -2.73
N TYR A 12 -6.62 1.19 -1.94
CA TYR A 12 -5.20 0.91 -2.18
C TYR A 12 -4.96 -0.06 -3.34
N LEU A 13 -5.98 -0.79 -3.80
CA LEU A 13 -5.88 -1.76 -4.90
C LEU A 13 -6.27 -1.18 -6.28
N LYS A 14 -6.78 0.06 -6.31
CA LYS A 14 -7.26 0.74 -7.53
C LYS A 14 -6.13 1.18 -8.47
N ASP A 15 -5.02 1.69 -7.93
CA ASP A 15 -3.85 2.09 -8.73
C ASP A 15 -2.87 0.90 -8.88
N PRO A 16 -2.70 0.33 -10.09
CA PRO A 16 -1.83 -0.83 -10.29
C PRO A 16 -0.34 -0.54 -10.03
N LYS A 17 0.11 0.71 -10.22
CA LYS A 17 1.50 1.12 -9.98
C LYS A 17 1.76 1.22 -8.48
N LEU A 18 0.88 1.91 -7.76
CA LEU A 18 0.95 2.01 -6.30
C LEU A 18 0.85 0.61 -5.66
N ARG A 19 -0.08 -0.23 -6.13
CA ARG A 19 -0.23 -1.62 -5.67
C ARG A 19 1.07 -2.41 -5.81
N LYS A 20 1.74 -2.30 -6.96
CA LYS A 20 3.02 -2.99 -7.19
C LYS A 20 4.08 -2.51 -6.22
N GLU A 21 4.25 -1.19 -6.05
CA GLU A 21 5.23 -0.61 -5.12
C GLU A 21 4.97 -1.04 -3.67
N LEU A 22 3.71 -0.98 -3.21
CA LEU A 22 3.32 -1.42 -1.86
C LEU A 22 3.55 -2.92 -1.65
N THR A 23 3.25 -3.76 -2.66
CA THR A 23 3.47 -5.20 -2.57
C THR A 23 4.97 -5.51 -2.42
N TYR A 24 5.82 -4.89 -3.23
CA TYR A 24 7.27 -5.06 -3.10
C TYR A 24 7.78 -4.60 -1.75
N GLN A 25 7.32 -3.45 -1.26
CA GLN A 25 7.70 -2.96 0.05
C GLN A 25 7.28 -3.93 1.15
N SER A 26 6.04 -4.43 1.13
CA SER A 26 5.50 -5.37 2.11
C SER A 26 6.27 -6.69 2.13
N VAL A 27 6.57 -7.27 0.96
CA VAL A 27 7.39 -8.48 0.84
C VAL A 27 8.79 -8.22 1.38
N SER A 28 9.40 -7.07 1.02
CA SER A 28 10.76 -6.74 1.46
C SER A 28 10.85 -6.46 2.96
N SER A 29 9.82 -5.85 3.56
CA SER A 29 9.79 -5.58 4.99
C SER A 29 9.46 -6.82 5.81
N SER A 30 8.65 -7.74 5.28
CA SER A 30 8.30 -9.00 5.95
C SER A 30 9.38 -10.07 5.85
N THR A 31 10.25 -9.97 4.84
CA THR A 31 11.45 -10.82 4.70
C THR A 31 12.66 -10.29 5.48
N ALA A 32 12.48 -9.26 6.31
CA ALA A 32 13.53 -8.79 7.20
C ALA A 32 13.86 -9.89 8.21
N ILE A 33 15.02 -10.53 8.02
CA ILE A 33 15.59 -11.50 8.97
C ILE A 33 16.11 -10.70 10.16
N GLU A 34 15.77 -11.13 11.38
CA GLU A 34 16.24 -10.49 12.61
C GLU A 34 17.78 -10.37 12.61
N GLY A 35 18.28 -9.17 12.88
CA GLY A 35 19.72 -8.87 12.87
C GLY A 35 20.35 -8.58 11.50
N VAL A 36 19.63 -8.76 10.39
CA VAL A 36 20.11 -8.40 9.05
C VAL A 36 19.49 -7.07 8.63
N LEU A 37 20.32 -6.03 8.47
CA LEU A 37 19.87 -4.71 8.01
C LEU A 37 19.59 -4.75 6.50
N THR A 38 18.50 -5.38 6.10
CA THR A 38 18.06 -5.42 4.70
C THR A 38 17.62 -4.04 4.24
N LYS A 39 18.42 -3.43 3.35
CA LYS A 39 18.05 -2.18 2.66
C LYS A 39 16.97 -2.49 1.64
N TYR A 40 15.71 -2.29 2.01
CA TYR A 40 14.60 -2.32 1.07
C TYR A 40 14.39 -0.95 0.43
N ARG A 41 13.95 -0.94 -0.83
CA ARG A 41 13.67 0.28 -1.57
C ARG A 41 12.46 0.98 -0.95
N LYS A 42 12.65 2.21 -0.49
CA LYS A 42 11.56 3.08 -0.03
C LYS A 42 10.61 3.41 -1.19
N LEU A 43 9.37 3.74 -0.86
CA LEU A 43 8.39 4.21 -1.84
C LEU A 43 8.92 5.45 -2.58
N SER A 44 8.48 5.62 -3.82
CA SER A 44 8.74 6.88 -4.52
C SER A 44 8.01 8.03 -3.80
N LYS A 45 8.55 9.25 -3.80
CA LYS A 45 7.87 10.44 -3.23
C LYS A 45 6.45 10.61 -3.80
N SER A 46 6.26 10.26 -5.08
CA SER A 46 4.95 10.26 -5.74
C SER A 46 3.99 9.23 -5.16
N ALA A 47 4.48 8.01 -4.85
CA ALA A 47 3.67 6.96 -4.26
C ALA A 47 3.36 7.26 -2.79
N GLU A 48 4.31 7.82 -2.03
CA GLU A 48 4.09 8.28 -0.66
C GLU A 48 2.97 9.33 -0.62
N LYS A 49 3.04 10.36 -1.47
CA LYS A 49 1.99 11.39 -1.55
C LYS A 49 0.62 10.80 -1.87
N LYS A 50 0.54 9.86 -2.82
CA LYS A 50 -0.70 9.15 -3.14
C LYS A 50 -1.22 8.33 -1.97
N LEU A 51 -0.34 7.62 -1.27
CA LEU A 51 -0.70 6.81 -0.11
C LEU A 51 -1.26 7.69 1.01
N THR A 52 -0.61 8.82 1.31
CA THR A 52 -1.08 9.77 2.34
C THR A 52 -2.47 10.30 2.02
N LEU A 53 -2.75 10.64 0.76
CA LEU A 53 -4.08 11.08 0.32
C LEU A 53 -5.13 9.97 0.53
N LEU A 54 -4.82 8.74 0.13
CA LEU A 54 -5.72 7.60 0.30
C LEU A 54 -5.99 7.27 1.78
N VAL A 55 -4.98 7.38 2.64
CA VAL A 55 -5.13 7.19 4.09
C VAL A 55 -6.08 8.24 4.66
N ARG A 56 -5.87 9.51 4.30
CA ARG A 56 -6.75 10.60 4.74
C ARG A 56 -8.20 10.41 4.26
N GLU A 57 -8.40 10.06 2.98
CA GLU A 57 -9.73 9.76 2.43
C GLU A 57 -10.39 8.56 3.14
N SER A 58 -9.59 7.57 3.55
CA SER A 58 -10.11 6.43 4.31
C SER A 58 -10.49 6.80 5.75
N GLU A 59 -9.70 7.64 6.42
CA GLU A 59 -9.99 8.12 7.77
C GLU A 59 -11.28 8.95 7.80
N GLU A 60 -11.49 9.80 6.78
CA GLU A 60 -12.72 10.58 6.63
C GLU A 60 -13.95 9.70 6.30
N SER A 61 -13.77 8.49 5.75
CA SER A 61 -14.86 7.57 5.43
C SER A 61 -15.23 6.63 6.60
N TYR A 62 -14.38 6.49 7.61
CA TYR A 62 -14.61 5.66 8.79
C TYR A 62 -14.73 6.47 10.10
N GLY A 63 -14.63 7.80 10.02
CA GLY A 63 -14.80 8.75 11.12
C GLY A 63 -16.24 9.20 11.34
#